data_AF-X6MQ44-F1
#
_entry.id   AF-X6MQ44-F1
#
_cell.length_a   1.000
_cell.length_b   1.000
_cell.length_c   1.000
_cell.angle_alpha   90.00
_cell.angle_beta   90.00
_cell.angle_gamma   90.00
#
_symmetry.space_group_name_H-M   'P 1'
#
loop_
_entity.id
_entity.type
_entity.pdbx_description
1 polymer ?
#
loop_
_entity_poly.entity_id
_entity_poly.type
_entity_poly.pdbx_seq_one_letter_code
_entity_poly.pdbx_strand_id
1 'polypeptide(L)'
;MSMSQIKHWPMGALSVCFCKTDLRNQKKKKAPASIANKKGLDTHINITDWSSSKMYLVGGMQNASSSKGEYDKYAKEMKALTRLCGDIITEEELRQALEDNNGNISMVIEQISRLLVHGVFIYLLLLSGYIYAYTYICIAKVGASGKSDSRVGVIFFCFLSFVFVSLSLSLSVSGQRVSYVTQQSDNDKAEYIARTMSEGSREMEGKNDRLHKEQEREEVGETKPGINLQGYCTNGNCLAAKGKLLVWVNIGFEAVSFTSDKALYCCPDCRESTVGSIVKAIQHATSLEDLRERSENAMNSVEITNLVTKLQKYEITV
;
A
#
# COMPACT_ATOMS: atom_id res chain seq x y z
N MET A 1 55.88 18.81 -27.85
CA MET A 1 54.43 18.57 -27.63
C MET A 1 54.02 19.40 -26.43
N SER A 2 53.27 20.47 -26.67
CA SER A 2 52.78 21.43 -25.69
C SER A 2 51.48 20.94 -25.06
N MET A 3 51.34 21.05 -23.74
CA MET A 3 50.07 20.85 -23.04
C MET A 3 49.28 22.16 -23.03
N SER A 4 48.09 22.11 -23.62
CA SER A 4 47.11 23.18 -23.72
C SER A 4 46.30 23.33 -22.43
N GLN A 5 45.92 24.59 -22.19
CA GLN A 5 45.24 25.08 -21.01
C GLN A 5 43.76 24.66 -20.92
N ILE A 6 43.30 24.40 -19.70
CA ILE A 6 41.88 24.28 -19.33
C ILE A 6 41.39 25.66 -18.90
N LYS A 7 40.35 26.17 -19.56
CA LYS A 7 39.69 27.45 -19.29
C LYS A 7 38.58 27.29 -18.25
N HIS A 8 38.57 28.19 -17.28
CA HIS A 8 37.48 28.41 -16.31
C HIS A 8 36.21 28.95 -16.98
N TRP A 9 35.04 28.57 -16.46
CA TRP A 9 33.74 29.20 -16.69
C TRP A 9 33.32 30.03 -15.45
N PRO A 10 32.66 31.19 -15.62
CA PRO A 10 32.15 31.98 -14.50
C PRO A 10 30.70 31.60 -14.14
N MET A 11 30.41 31.57 -12.84
CA MET A 11 29.07 31.46 -12.28
C MET A 11 28.31 32.78 -12.50
N GLY A 12 27.17 32.70 -13.20
CA GLY A 12 26.21 33.79 -13.35
C GLY A 12 25.18 33.78 -12.23
N ALA A 13 25.05 34.93 -11.56
CA ALA A 13 24.09 35.20 -10.50
C ALA A 13 22.64 35.22 -11.04
N LEU A 14 21.74 34.51 -10.35
CA LEU A 14 20.30 34.63 -10.56
C LEU A 14 19.69 35.58 -9.53
N SER A 15 19.04 36.59 -10.08
CA SER A 15 18.34 37.70 -9.42
C SER A 15 17.08 37.22 -8.69
N VAL A 16 16.90 37.69 -7.46
CA VAL A 16 15.70 37.49 -6.63
C VAL A 16 14.71 38.63 -6.92
N CYS A 17 13.59 38.33 -7.56
CA CYS A 17 12.47 39.25 -7.69
C CYS A 17 11.51 39.11 -6.49
N PHE A 18 11.52 40.12 -5.62
CA PHE A 18 10.51 40.34 -4.59
C PHE A 18 9.26 40.97 -5.23
N CYS A 19 8.13 40.25 -5.26
CA CYS A 19 6.83 40.87 -5.49
C CYS A 19 6.23 41.33 -4.16
N LYS A 20 6.19 42.65 -4.00
CA LYS A 20 5.57 43.39 -2.91
C LYS A 20 4.14 43.69 -3.34
N THR A 21 3.13 43.17 -2.65
CA THR A 21 1.74 43.56 -2.90
C THR A 21 1.20 44.35 -1.72
N ASP A 22 0.71 45.54 -2.05
CA ASP A 22 0.29 46.64 -1.20
C ASP A 22 -0.91 46.29 -0.32
N LEU A 23 -0.78 46.58 0.98
CA LEU A 23 -1.91 46.85 1.86
C LEU A 23 -2.35 48.31 1.64
N ARG A 24 -3.58 48.54 1.16
CA ARG A 24 -4.38 49.74 1.50
C ARG A 24 -5.81 49.64 0.97
N ASN A 25 -6.78 49.51 1.89
CA ASN A 25 -7.77 50.56 2.20
C ASN A 25 -9.06 49.99 2.80
N GLN A 26 -9.28 50.26 4.09
CA GLN A 26 -10.62 50.39 4.63
C GLN A 26 -11.16 51.78 4.32
N LYS A 27 -12.41 51.87 3.84
CA LYS A 27 -13.31 53.02 4.12
C LYS A 27 -14.78 52.67 3.84
N LYS A 28 -15.50 52.38 4.93
CA LYS A 28 -16.78 52.97 5.38
C LYS A 28 -17.88 53.36 4.36
N LYS A 29 -19.11 52.96 4.75
CA LYS A 29 -20.43 53.63 4.66
C LYS A 29 -21.27 53.42 3.38
N LYS A 30 -22.42 52.76 3.51
CA LYS A 30 -23.77 53.37 3.70
C LYS A 30 -24.88 52.32 3.48
N ALA A 31 -25.84 52.24 4.42
CA ALA A 31 -27.21 51.82 4.14
C ALA A 31 -27.94 52.94 3.35
N PRO A 32 -29.02 52.65 2.61
CA PRO A 32 -30.34 52.80 3.23
C PRO A 32 -31.48 51.88 2.70
N ALA A 33 -32.51 51.78 3.55
CA ALA A 33 -33.95 51.88 3.26
C ALA A 33 -34.65 50.91 2.27
N SER A 34 -35.46 50.02 2.86
CA SER A 34 -36.90 49.82 2.64
C SER A 34 -37.51 50.09 1.25
N ILE A 35 -38.09 49.05 0.62
CA ILE A 35 -39.34 49.16 -0.15
C ILE A 35 -40.26 47.96 0.08
N ALA A 36 -41.51 48.32 0.32
CA ALA A 36 -42.77 47.63 0.57
C ALA A 36 -43.16 46.38 -0.26
N ASN A 37 -44.01 45.57 0.40
CA ASN A 37 -45.21 44.86 -0.09
C ASN A 37 -45.15 44.08 -1.42
N LYS A 38 -45.45 42.78 -1.32
CA LYS A 38 -46.55 42.18 -2.11
C LYS A 38 -47.21 41.03 -1.35
N LYS A 39 -48.53 41.15 -1.28
CA LYS A 39 -49.49 40.17 -0.78
C LYS A 39 -49.59 38.97 -1.74
N GLY A 40 -49.83 37.80 -1.15
CA GLY A 40 -50.70 36.72 -1.61
C GLY A 40 -50.59 36.22 -3.06
N LEU A 41 -50.25 34.94 -3.21
CA LEU A 41 -50.98 34.07 -4.12
C LEU A 41 -50.85 32.60 -3.72
N ASP A 42 -51.95 31.90 -3.92
CA ASP A 42 -52.37 30.69 -3.27
C ASP A 42 -51.61 29.42 -3.67
N THR A 43 -51.53 28.53 -2.68
CA THR A 43 -51.26 27.11 -2.80
C THR A 43 -52.37 26.40 -3.58
N HIS A 44 -52.03 25.73 -4.68
CA HIS A 44 -52.68 24.49 -5.12
C HIS A 44 -51.74 23.75 -6.10
N ILE A 45 -50.96 22.80 -5.58
CA ILE A 45 -50.32 21.77 -6.40
C ILE A 45 -51.11 20.48 -6.18
N ASN A 46 -51.89 20.11 -7.19
CA ASN A 46 -52.52 18.80 -7.30
C ASN A 46 -51.42 17.75 -7.56
N ILE A 47 -51.25 16.83 -6.63
CA ILE A 47 -50.47 15.60 -6.82
C ILE A 47 -51.47 14.48 -7.06
N THR A 48 -51.71 14.16 -8.33
CA THR A 48 -52.25 12.85 -8.75
C THR A 48 -51.74 12.54 -10.15
N ASP A 49 -50.61 11.83 -10.25
CA ASP A 49 -50.49 10.72 -11.19
C ASP A 49 -49.25 9.87 -10.83
N TRP A 50 -49.47 8.77 -10.12
CA TRP A 50 -48.51 7.68 -9.96
C TRP A 50 -49.04 6.52 -10.77
N SER A 51 -48.73 6.50 -12.07
CA SER A 51 -49.04 5.37 -12.93
C SER A 51 -47.80 4.48 -13.08
N SER A 52 -47.99 3.26 -12.58
CA SER A 52 -47.05 2.16 -12.49
C SER A 52 -46.28 1.87 -13.78
N SER A 53 -44.94 1.81 -13.67
CA SER A 53 -44.11 1.01 -14.56
C SER A 53 -43.39 -0.05 -13.73
N LYS A 54 -43.91 -1.28 -13.83
CA LYS A 54 -43.40 -2.48 -13.17
C LYS A 54 -42.28 -3.06 -14.05
N MET A 55 -41.04 -2.64 -13.82
CA MET A 55 -39.87 -3.31 -14.41
C MET A 55 -39.57 -4.57 -13.60
N TYR A 56 -39.73 -5.74 -14.23
CA TYR A 56 -39.23 -7.00 -13.71
C TYR A 56 -37.73 -7.09 -14.02
N LEU A 57 -36.89 -6.97 -13.00
CA LEU A 57 -35.46 -7.30 -13.10
C LEU A 57 -35.32 -8.81 -12.92
N VAL A 58 -35.04 -9.52 -14.02
CA VAL A 58 -34.73 -10.95 -14.01
C VAL A 58 -33.27 -11.11 -13.58
N GLY A 59 -33.05 -11.25 -12.27
CA GLY A 59 -31.76 -11.59 -11.69
C GLY A 59 -31.42 -13.05 -11.98
N GLY A 60 -30.61 -13.29 -13.00
CA GLY A 60 -30.01 -14.60 -13.30
C GLY A 60 -28.98 -14.97 -12.24
N MET A 61 -29.43 -15.66 -11.19
CA MET A 61 -28.58 -16.31 -10.18
C MET A 61 -27.98 -17.59 -10.77
N GLN A 62 -26.86 -17.45 -11.50
CA GLN A 62 -26.09 -18.59 -12.00
C GLN A 62 -25.18 -19.11 -10.87
N ASN A 63 -25.74 -19.93 -9.99
CA ASN A 63 -24.96 -20.78 -9.10
C ASN A 63 -24.41 -21.94 -9.93
N ALA A 64 -23.26 -21.73 -10.57
CA ALA A 64 -22.43 -22.80 -11.10
C ALA A 64 -21.70 -23.51 -9.95
N SER A 65 -22.42 -24.20 -9.08
CA SER A 65 -21.86 -25.19 -8.16
C SER A 65 -21.94 -26.55 -8.82
N SER A 66 -21.03 -26.82 -9.76
CA SER A 66 -20.78 -28.19 -10.22
C SER A 66 -19.28 -28.40 -10.42
N SER A 67 -18.69 -29.22 -9.53
CA SER A 67 -17.40 -29.90 -9.70
C SER A 67 -16.11 -29.06 -9.78
N LYS A 68 -16.01 -27.95 -9.05
CA LYS A 68 -14.69 -27.35 -8.79
C LYS A 68 -13.95 -28.22 -7.78
N GLY A 69 -13.02 -29.02 -8.30
CA GLY A 69 -12.27 -30.02 -7.56
C GLY A 69 -11.54 -29.47 -6.35
N GLU A 70 -11.11 -30.40 -5.52
CA GLU A 70 -10.31 -30.31 -4.29
C GLU A 70 -9.15 -29.29 -4.29
N TYR A 71 -8.77 -28.78 -5.47
CA TYR A 71 -7.80 -27.72 -5.73
C TYR A 71 -8.08 -26.36 -5.05
N ASP A 72 -9.33 -26.02 -4.72
CA ASP A 72 -9.63 -24.69 -4.16
C ASP A 72 -9.38 -24.61 -2.62
N LYS A 73 -9.11 -25.75 -1.96
CA LYS A 73 -9.02 -25.81 -0.49
C LYS A 73 -7.91 -24.95 0.10
N TYR A 74 -6.80 -24.80 -0.62
CA TYR A 74 -5.60 -24.07 -0.18
C TYR A 74 -5.16 -22.99 -1.17
N ALA A 75 -6.09 -22.43 -1.96
CA ALA A 75 -5.75 -21.52 -3.06
C ALA A 75 -5.04 -20.22 -2.59
N LYS A 76 -5.37 -19.72 -1.39
CA LYS A 76 -4.75 -18.50 -0.83
C LYS A 76 -3.34 -18.79 -0.34
N GLU A 77 -3.17 -19.91 0.34
CA GLU A 77 -1.92 -20.41 0.89
C GLU A 77 -0.94 -20.74 -0.22
N MET A 78 -1.41 -21.46 -1.25
CA MET A 78 -0.66 -21.76 -2.47
C MET A 78 -0.13 -20.47 -3.10
N LYS A 79 -1.02 -19.49 -3.37
CA LYS A 79 -0.62 -18.21 -3.97
C LYS A 79 0.39 -17.43 -3.14
N ALA A 80 0.29 -17.49 -1.81
CA ALA A 80 1.25 -16.85 -0.92
C ALA A 80 2.62 -17.54 -0.96
N LEU A 81 2.65 -18.87 -0.91
CA LEU A 81 3.87 -19.66 -0.93
C LEU A 81 4.56 -19.64 -2.31
N THR A 82 3.82 -19.65 -3.42
CA THR A 82 4.38 -19.45 -4.77
C THR A 82 5.09 -18.11 -4.90
N ARG A 83 4.58 -17.04 -4.25
CA ARG A 83 5.27 -15.74 -4.23
C ARG A 83 6.55 -15.74 -3.40
N LEU A 84 6.64 -16.61 -2.39
CA LEU A 84 7.82 -16.71 -1.52
C LEU A 84 8.90 -17.63 -2.09
N CYS A 85 8.49 -18.71 -2.76
CA CYS A 85 9.37 -19.83 -3.12
C CYS A 85 9.27 -20.26 -4.59
N GLY A 86 8.61 -19.50 -5.46
CA GLY A 86 8.24 -19.94 -6.82
C GLY A 86 9.39 -20.37 -7.72
N ASP A 87 10.61 -19.87 -7.49
CA ASP A 87 11.80 -20.26 -8.26
C ASP A 87 12.50 -21.51 -7.70
N ILE A 88 12.16 -21.90 -6.46
CA ILE A 88 12.88 -22.90 -5.67
C ILE A 88 12.13 -24.24 -5.65
N ILE A 89 10.80 -24.20 -5.56
CA ILE A 89 9.95 -25.39 -5.42
C ILE A 89 8.87 -25.40 -6.49
N THR A 90 8.59 -26.58 -7.04
CA THR A 90 7.52 -26.75 -8.02
C THR A 90 6.15 -26.62 -7.35
N GLU A 91 5.12 -26.22 -8.10
CA GLU A 91 3.77 -26.03 -7.57
C GLU A 91 3.19 -27.35 -7.03
N GLU A 92 3.55 -28.47 -7.66
CA GLU A 92 3.13 -29.82 -7.28
C GLU A 92 3.72 -30.25 -5.93
N GLU A 93 5.02 -30.03 -5.72
CA GLU A 93 5.69 -30.34 -4.44
C GLU A 93 5.15 -29.45 -3.31
N LEU A 94 4.89 -28.18 -3.62
CA LEU A 94 4.29 -27.25 -2.67
C LEU A 94 2.87 -27.66 -2.28
N ARG A 95 2.10 -28.17 -3.25
CA ARG A 95 0.75 -28.69 -3.02
C ARG A 95 0.78 -29.93 -2.13
N GLN A 96 1.66 -30.88 -2.44
CA GLN A 96 1.83 -32.08 -1.63
C GLN A 96 2.20 -31.70 -0.18
N ALA A 97 3.13 -30.76 -0.01
CA ALA A 97 3.50 -30.28 1.32
C ALA A 97 2.32 -29.63 2.06
N LEU A 98 1.46 -28.86 1.38
CA LEU A 98 0.25 -28.31 1.98
C LEU A 98 -0.75 -29.40 2.37
N GLU A 99 -0.94 -30.41 1.52
CA GLU A 99 -1.83 -31.54 1.80
C GLU A 99 -1.34 -32.35 3.01
N ASP A 100 -0.05 -32.70 3.05
CA ASP A 100 0.59 -33.45 4.14
C ASP A 100 0.56 -32.71 5.49
N ASN A 101 0.55 -31.37 5.44
CA ASN A 101 0.52 -30.51 6.62
C ASN A 101 -0.87 -29.91 6.88
N ASN A 102 -1.92 -30.44 6.26
CA ASN A 102 -3.32 -30.00 6.42
C ASN A 102 -3.54 -28.49 6.16
N GLY A 103 -2.71 -27.86 5.35
CA GLY A 103 -2.74 -26.41 5.05
C GLY A 103 -1.95 -25.54 6.04
N ASN A 104 -1.20 -26.13 6.97
CA ASN A 104 -0.38 -25.36 7.91
C ASN A 104 0.87 -24.78 7.22
N ILE A 105 0.76 -23.53 6.79
CA ILE A 105 1.84 -22.78 6.11
C ILE A 105 3.14 -22.77 6.92
N SER A 106 3.06 -22.69 8.26
CA SER A 106 4.26 -22.64 9.11
C SER A 106 5.09 -23.91 8.99
N MET A 107 4.42 -25.07 8.99
CA MET A 107 5.10 -26.36 8.84
C MET A 107 5.66 -26.55 7.43
N VAL A 108 4.93 -26.10 6.41
CA VAL A 108 5.40 -26.14 5.02
C VAL A 108 6.66 -25.29 4.85
N ILE A 109 6.68 -24.08 5.39
CA ILE A 109 7.87 -23.21 5.36
C ILE A 109 9.06 -23.88 6.07
N GLU A 110 8.82 -24.51 7.22
CA GLU A 110 9.87 -25.21 7.95
C GLU A 110 10.44 -26.39 7.15
N GLN A 111 9.57 -27.19 6.52
CA GLN A 111 9.95 -28.32 5.67
C GLN A 111 10.77 -27.87 4.45
N ILE A 112 10.33 -26.81 3.76
CA ILE A 112 11.06 -26.22 2.61
C ILE A 112 12.41 -25.64 3.06
N SER A 113 12.44 -24.97 4.22
CA SER A 113 13.68 -24.42 4.77
C SER A 113 14.70 -25.52 5.06
N ARG A 114 14.26 -26.67 5.58
CA ARG A 114 15.13 -27.84 5.78
C ARG A 114 15.66 -28.36 4.43
N LEU A 115 14.81 -28.50 3.42
CA LEU A 115 15.25 -28.95 2.09
C LEU A 115 16.31 -28.02 1.49
N LEU A 116 16.13 -26.71 1.59
CA LEU A 116 17.09 -25.72 1.11
C LEU A 116 18.44 -25.82 1.81
N VAL A 117 18.45 -25.89 3.14
CA VAL A 117 19.69 -25.99 3.92
C VAL A 117 20.42 -27.29 3.61
N HIS A 118 19.69 -28.40 3.49
CA HIS A 118 20.27 -29.69 3.11
C HIS A 118 20.83 -29.67 1.69
N GLY A 119 20.14 -29.05 0.73
CA GLY A 119 20.62 -28.90 -0.65
C GLY A 119 21.91 -28.11 -0.73
N VAL A 120 22.00 -26.97 -0.03
CA VAL A 120 23.22 -26.17 0.05
C VAL A 120 24.36 -26.96 0.70
N PHE A 121 24.08 -27.71 1.76
CA PHE A 121 25.09 -28.54 2.42
C PHE A 121 25.65 -29.62 1.49
N ILE A 122 24.78 -30.34 0.76
CA ILE A 122 25.20 -31.35 -0.22
C ILE A 122 26.05 -30.71 -1.33
N TYR A 123 25.63 -29.56 -1.87
CA TYR A 123 26.38 -28.85 -2.90
C TYR A 123 27.79 -28.46 -2.42
N LEU A 124 27.91 -27.99 -1.18
CA LEU A 124 29.21 -27.68 -0.58
C LEU A 124 30.10 -28.92 -0.40
N LEU A 125 29.52 -30.06 0.01
CA LEU A 125 30.26 -31.32 0.09
C LEU A 125 30.78 -31.76 -1.29
N LEU A 126 29.95 -31.66 -2.33
CA LEU A 126 30.37 -31.99 -3.69
C LEU A 126 31.49 -31.06 -4.20
N LEU A 127 31.36 -29.76 -3.96
CA LEU A 127 32.38 -28.79 -4.33
C LEU A 127 33.70 -29.06 -3.60
N SER A 128 33.62 -29.44 -2.32
CA SER A 128 34.80 -29.81 -1.53
C SER A 128 35.52 -31.04 -2.05
N GLY A 129 34.76 -32.08 -2.41
CA GLY A 129 35.29 -33.29 -3.01
C GLY A 129 35.93 -32.99 -4.37
N TYR A 130 35.31 -32.13 -5.17
CA TYR A 130 35.84 -31.70 -6.47
C TYR A 130 37.18 -30.95 -6.31
N ILE A 131 37.27 -30.01 -5.36
CA ILE A 131 38.51 -29.29 -5.06
C ILE A 131 39.60 -30.26 -4.56
N TYR A 132 39.24 -31.22 -3.71
CA TYR A 132 40.16 -32.23 -3.20
C TYR A 132 40.72 -33.13 -4.32
N ALA A 133 39.86 -33.59 -5.23
CA ALA A 133 40.28 -34.38 -6.38
C ALA A 133 41.20 -33.57 -7.33
N TYR A 134 40.84 -32.31 -7.61
CA TYR A 134 41.63 -31.44 -8.48
C TYR A 134 43.02 -31.16 -7.89
N THR A 135 43.09 -30.83 -6.60
CA THR A 135 44.37 -30.62 -5.91
C THR A 135 45.23 -31.88 -5.88
N TYR A 136 44.64 -33.06 -5.65
CA TYR A 136 45.35 -34.33 -5.73
C TYR A 136 45.95 -34.58 -7.12
N ILE A 137 45.19 -34.34 -8.20
CA ILE A 137 45.67 -34.47 -9.58
C ILE A 137 46.82 -33.50 -9.86
N CYS A 138 46.71 -32.24 -9.41
CA CYS A 138 47.78 -31.25 -9.55
C CYS A 138 49.06 -31.70 -8.84
N ILE A 139 48.95 -32.20 -7.61
CA ILE A 139 50.10 -32.71 -6.85
C ILE A 139 50.74 -33.91 -7.56
N ALA A 140 49.95 -34.86 -8.04
CA ALA A 140 50.44 -36.03 -8.77
C ALA A 140 51.22 -35.64 -10.04
N LYS A 141 50.70 -34.67 -10.81
CA LYS A 141 51.34 -34.18 -12.03
C LYS A 141 52.64 -33.42 -11.77
N VAL A 142 52.69 -32.67 -10.67
CA VAL A 142 53.89 -31.92 -10.24
C VAL A 142 54.97 -32.87 -9.71
N GLY A 143 54.59 -33.94 -9.00
CA GLY A 143 55.51 -34.98 -8.53
C GLY A 143 56.21 -35.71 -9.68
N ALA A 144 55.52 -35.94 -10.80
CA ALA A 144 56.10 -36.57 -11.98
C ALA A 144 57.16 -35.70 -12.71
N SER A 145 57.17 -34.38 -12.48
CA SER A 145 58.07 -33.44 -13.17
C SER A 145 59.48 -33.36 -12.56
N GLY A 146 59.70 -33.93 -11.37
CA GLY A 146 61.02 -34.02 -10.72
C GLY A 146 61.69 -32.69 -10.36
N LYS A 147 60.99 -31.55 -10.50
CA LYS A 147 61.59 -30.19 -10.41
C LYS A 147 60.95 -29.23 -9.40
N SER A 148 60.10 -29.72 -8.49
CA SER A 148 59.34 -28.83 -7.61
C SER A 148 59.81 -28.88 -6.15
N ASP A 149 59.93 -27.69 -5.57
CA ASP A 149 60.17 -27.47 -4.15
C ASP A 149 58.90 -27.86 -3.38
N SER A 150 58.89 -29.11 -2.88
CA SER A 150 57.76 -29.80 -2.24
C SER A 150 57.06 -29.02 -1.11
N ARG A 151 57.70 -27.98 -0.57
CA ARG A 151 57.19 -27.18 0.55
C ARG A 151 56.00 -26.30 0.18
N VAL A 152 55.95 -25.77 -1.06
CA VAL A 152 54.88 -24.83 -1.47
C VAL A 152 53.53 -25.53 -1.59
N GLY A 153 53.52 -26.77 -2.12
CA GLY A 153 52.29 -27.56 -2.28
C GLY A 153 51.65 -27.94 -0.94
N VAL A 154 52.47 -28.30 0.05
CA VAL A 154 51.99 -28.66 1.39
C VAL A 154 51.36 -27.46 2.11
N ILE A 155 51.97 -26.27 2.01
CA ILE A 155 51.43 -25.05 2.64
C ILE A 155 50.07 -24.68 2.02
N PHE A 156 49.96 -24.74 0.69
CA PHE A 156 48.72 -24.42 0.00
C PHE A 156 47.60 -25.40 0.35
N PHE A 157 47.93 -26.70 0.46
CA PHE A 157 46.97 -27.73 0.88
C PHE A 157 46.49 -27.53 2.33
N CYS A 158 47.41 -27.21 3.25
CA CYS A 158 47.06 -26.91 4.63
C CYS A 158 46.16 -25.67 4.74
N PHE A 159 46.43 -24.62 3.95
CA PHE A 159 45.62 -23.40 3.94
C PHE A 159 44.20 -23.67 3.41
N LEU A 160 44.07 -24.40 2.30
CA LEU A 160 42.76 -24.78 1.76
C LEU A 160 41.95 -25.64 2.72
N SER A 161 42.61 -26.60 3.37
CA SER A 161 41.97 -27.45 4.38
C SER A 161 41.48 -26.64 5.59
N PHE A 162 42.29 -25.67 6.05
CA PHE A 162 41.92 -24.79 7.16
C PHE A 162 40.73 -23.87 6.81
N VAL A 163 40.73 -23.28 5.61
CA VAL A 163 39.61 -22.44 5.13
C VAL A 163 38.34 -23.28 5.04
N PHE A 164 38.42 -24.52 4.56
CA PHE A 164 37.28 -25.41 4.44
C PHE A 164 36.68 -25.79 5.80
N VAL A 165 37.53 -26.16 6.76
CA VAL A 165 37.09 -26.46 8.14
C VAL A 165 36.47 -25.23 8.79
N SER A 166 37.08 -24.05 8.61
CA SER A 166 36.58 -22.79 9.16
C SER A 166 35.22 -22.41 8.58
N LEU A 167 35.02 -22.61 7.27
CA LEU A 167 33.73 -22.33 6.61
C LEU A 167 32.65 -23.32 7.05
N SER A 168 32.99 -24.61 7.16
CA SER A 168 32.08 -25.66 7.63
C SER A 168 31.64 -25.45 9.08
N LEU A 169 32.58 -25.05 9.94
CA LEU A 169 32.29 -24.71 11.33
C LEU A 169 31.42 -23.44 11.43
N SER A 170 31.72 -22.42 10.61
CA SER A 170 30.93 -21.19 10.56
C SER A 170 29.49 -21.45 10.11
N LEU A 171 29.28 -22.31 9.11
CA LEU A 171 27.94 -22.72 8.66
C LEU A 171 27.20 -23.54 9.71
N SER A 172 27.88 -24.44 10.42
CA SER A 172 27.28 -25.24 11.51
C SER A 172 26.85 -24.37 12.69
N VAL A 173 27.69 -23.42 13.10
CA VAL A 173 27.38 -22.46 14.18
C VAL A 173 26.26 -21.50 13.76
N SER A 174 26.23 -21.10 12.48
CA SER A 174 25.15 -20.29 11.93
C SER A 174 23.83 -21.05 11.94
N GLY A 175 23.82 -22.35 11.60
CA GLY A 175 22.62 -23.19 11.67
C GLY A 175 22.03 -23.31 13.07
N GLN A 176 22.86 -23.43 14.11
CA GLN A 176 22.40 -23.43 15.51
C GLN A 176 21.89 -22.07 15.97
N ARG A 177 22.52 -20.96 15.53
CA ARG A 177 22.01 -19.61 15.82
C ARG A 177 20.70 -19.31 15.12
N VAL A 178 20.50 -19.79 13.89
CA VAL A 178 19.21 -19.65 13.19
C VAL A 178 18.12 -20.40 13.94
N SER A 179 18.40 -21.60 14.48
CA SER A 179 17.43 -22.39 15.26
C SER A 179 17.03 -21.71 16.59
N TYR A 180 17.95 -21.01 17.26
CA TYR A 180 17.67 -20.26 18.48
C TYR A 180 16.98 -18.91 18.20
N VAL A 181 17.35 -18.25 17.10
CA VAL A 181 16.70 -17.02 16.64
C VAL A 181 15.31 -17.30 16.07
N THR A 182 15.05 -18.49 15.49
CA THR A 182 13.68 -18.88 15.12
C THR A 182 12.79 -19.00 16.35
N GLN A 183 13.22 -19.54 17.49
CA GLN A 183 12.36 -19.54 18.69
C GLN A 183 12.03 -18.14 19.23
N GLN A 184 12.96 -17.18 19.11
CA GLN A 184 12.71 -15.78 19.50
C GLN A 184 11.87 -15.04 18.45
N SER A 185 12.16 -15.28 17.16
CA SER A 185 11.44 -14.76 16.01
C SER A 185 10.07 -15.42 15.84
N ASP A 186 9.81 -16.60 16.37
CA ASP A 186 8.52 -17.29 16.29
C ASP A 186 7.55 -16.68 17.30
N ASN A 187 8.04 -16.13 18.42
CA ASN A 187 7.22 -15.28 19.30
C ASN A 187 6.92 -13.92 18.65
N ASP A 188 7.91 -13.27 18.04
CA ASP A 188 7.72 -11.97 17.38
C ASP A 188 6.97 -12.09 16.03
N LYS A 189 7.13 -13.21 15.30
CA LYS A 189 6.35 -13.55 14.10
C LYS A 189 4.98 -14.08 14.44
N ALA A 190 4.78 -14.83 15.53
CA ALA A 190 3.42 -15.15 15.97
C ALA A 190 2.67 -13.87 16.32
N GLU A 191 3.35 -12.88 16.92
CA GLU A 191 2.75 -11.56 17.17
C GLU A 191 2.49 -10.79 15.87
N TYR A 192 3.43 -10.77 14.92
CA TYR A 192 3.24 -10.11 13.61
C TYR A 192 2.19 -10.80 12.75
N ILE A 193 2.20 -12.14 12.64
CA ILE A 193 1.19 -12.92 11.91
C ILE A 193 -0.16 -12.84 12.61
N ALA A 194 -0.24 -12.82 13.94
CA ALA A 194 -1.50 -12.52 14.65
C ALA A 194 -1.99 -11.10 14.32
N ARG A 195 -1.08 -10.12 14.20
CA ARG A 195 -1.41 -8.75 13.78
C ARG A 195 -1.89 -8.70 12.33
N THR A 196 -1.20 -9.38 11.39
CA THR A 196 -1.56 -9.48 9.98
C THR A 196 -2.82 -10.32 9.73
N MET A 197 -3.08 -11.36 10.54
CA MET A 197 -4.34 -12.11 10.51
C MET A 197 -5.49 -11.35 11.16
N SER A 198 -5.22 -10.49 12.15
CA SER A 198 -6.20 -9.53 12.68
C SER A 198 -6.50 -8.42 11.67
N GLU A 199 -5.51 -7.95 10.92
CA GLU A 199 -5.66 -6.95 9.85
C GLU A 199 -6.32 -7.56 8.60
N GLY A 200 -5.98 -8.81 8.25
CA GLY A 200 -6.61 -9.58 7.19
C GLY A 200 -8.05 -9.99 7.51
N SER A 201 -8.35 -10.28 8.78
CA SER A 201 -9.73 -10.46 9.26
C SER A 201 -10.50 -9.14 9.24
N ARG A 202 -9.88 -8.00 9.62
CA ARG A 202 -10.46 -6.65 9.44
C ARG A 202 -10.59 -6.23 7.97
N GLU A 203 -9.78 -6.76 7.06
CA GLU A 203 -9.89 -6.54 5.61
C GLU A 203 -10.97 -7.41 4.95
N MET A 204 -11.19 -8.65 5.42
CA MET A 204 -12.30 -9.49 4.98
C MET A 204 -13.64 -9.04 5.59
N GLU A 205 -13.63 -8.63 6.85
CA GLU A 205 -14.74 -7.89 7.48
C GLU A 205 -14.93 -6.55 6.75
N GLY A 206 -13.85 -5.88 6.32
CA GLY A 206 -13.84 -4.71 5.43
C GLY A 206 -14.33 -4.95 4.00
N LYS A 207 -14.29 -6.18 3.48
CA LYS A 207 -14.83 -6.57 2.16
C LYS A 207 -16.31 -6.98 2.25
N ASN A 208 -16.71 -7.61 3.36
CA ASN A 208 -18.12 -7.84 3.65
C ASN A 208 -18.82 -6.51 4.03
N ASP A 209 -18.12 -5.63 4.72
CA ASP A 209 -18.48 -4.22 4.94
C ASP A 209 -18.38 -3.39 3.67
N ARG A 210 -17.65 -3.79 2.62
CA ARG A 210 -17.74 -3.11 1.30
C ARG A 210 -19.00 -3.52 0.56
N LEU A 211 -19.44 -4.77 0.68
CA LEU A 211 -20.74 -5.20 0.16
C LEU A 211 -21.90 -4.54 0.94
N HIS A 212 -21.75 -4.30 2.24
CA HIS A 212 -22.68 -3.47 3.01
C HIS A 212 -22.49 -1.94 2.82
N LYS A 213 -21.26 -1.44 2.60
CA LYS A 213 -20.98 -0.01 2.30
C LYS A 213 -21.32 0.39 0.87
N GLU A 214 -21.37 -0.54 -0.08
CA GLU A 214 -21.95 -0.26 -1.40
C GLU A 214 -23.46 -0.06 -1.31
N GLN A 215 -24.11 -0.63 -0.29
CA GLN A 215 -25.50 -0.34 0.06
C GLN A 215 -25.68 0.96 0.87
N GLU A 216 -24.68 1.43 1.65
CA GLU A 216 -24.68 2.77 2.29
C GLU A 216 -24.22 3.90 1.37
N ARG A 217 -23.77 3.61 0.14
CA ARG A 217 -23.35 4.62 -0.85
C ARG A 217 -24.51 5.34 -1.53
N GLU A 218 -25.75 5.09 -1.14
CA GLU A 218 -26.90 5.62 -1.87
C GLU A 218 -27.11 7.14 -1.74
N GLU A 219 -26.47 7.86 -0.80
CA GLU A 219 -26.66 9.32 -0.71
C GLU A 219 -25.41 10.12 -0.25
N VAL A 220 -24.19 9.67 -0.59
CA VAL A 220 -23.01 10.52 -0.36
C VAL A 220 -22.97 11.59 -1.45
N GLY A 221 -23.50 12.78 -1.16
CA GLY A 221 -23.35 13.95 -2.02
C GLY A 221 -21.88 14.25 -2.37
N GLU A 222 -21.64 14.96 -3.47
CA GLU A 222 -20.30 15.24 -4.01
C GLU A 222 -19.29 15.64 -2.92
N THR A 223 -18.34 14.74 -2.62
CA THR A 223 -17.29 15.01 -1.64
C THR A 223 -16.31 16.03 -2.23
N LYS A 224 -16.42 17.28 -1.81
CA LYS A 224 -15.44 18.31 -2.19
C LYS A 224 -14.10 18.05 -1.48
N PRO A 225 -12.97 18.44 -2.09
CA PRO A 225 -11.67 18.40 -1.43
C PRO A 225 -11.72 19.21 -0.12
N GLY A 226 -11.42 18.58 1.01
CA GLY A 226 -11.44 19.23 2.33
C GLY A 226 -11.64 18.24 3.47
N ILE A 227 -11.85 18.75 4.68
CA ILE A 227 -12.27 17.95 5.83
C ILE A 227 -13.79 17.84 5.83
N ASN A 228 -14.29 16.60 5.78
CA ASN A 228 -15.72 16.31 5.85
C ASN A 228 -16.10 15.96 7.29
N LEU A 229 -17.03 16.72 7.85
CA LEU A 229 -17.59 16.54 9.17
C LEU A 229 -19.01 15.98 9.04
N GLN A 230 -19.36 15.05 9.91
CA GLN A 230 -20.71 14.52 10.02
C GLN A 230 -21.26 14.87 11.40
N GLY A 231 -22.44 15.49 11.45
CA GLY A 231 -23.06 15.89 12.71
C GLY A 231 -24.55 16.11 12.61
N TYR A 232 -25.17 16.49 13.73
CA TYR A 232 -26.60 16.80 13.80
C TYR A 232 -26.86 18.30 13.73
N CYS A 233 -27.88 18.69 12.97
CA CYS A 233 -28.42 20.05 12.98
C CYS A 233 -29.27 20.27 14.24
N THR A 234 -29.02 21.37 14.95
CA THR A 234 -29.76 21.76 16.15
C THR A 234 -30.95 22.70 15.88
N ASN A 235 -31.13 23.17 14.63
CA ASN A 235 -32.25 24.03 14.27
C ASN A 235 -33.55 23.22 14.23
N GLY A 236 -34.47 23.46 15.17
CA GLY A 236 -35.76 22.77 15.27
C GLY A 236 -36.68 22.93 14.05
N ASN A 237 -36.43 23.90 13.17
CA ASN A 237 -37.15 24.08 11.91
C ASN A 237 -36.53 23.31 10.74
N CYS A 238 -35.30 22.79 10.87
CA CYS A 238 -34.62 22.03 9.83
C CYS A 238 -35.18 20.61 9.70
N LEU A 239 -35.37 20.13 8.47
CA LEU A 239 -35.85 18.78 8.20
C LEU A 239 -34.90 17.71 8.76
N ALA A 240 -33.59 17.90 8.59
CA ALA A 240 -32.60 16.99 9.14
C ALA A 240 -32.65 16.92 10.67
N ALA A 241 -32.86 18.05 11.35
CA ALA A 241 -33.01 18.06 12.82
C ALA A 241 -34.27 17.31 13.27
N LYS A 242 -35.41 17.53 12.60
CA LYS A 242 -36.67 16.85 12.90
C LYS A 242 -36.59 15.33 12.69
N GLY A 243 -35.90 14.92 11.62
CA GLY A 243 -35.67 13.51 11.31
C GLY A 243 -34.51 12.87 12.08
N LYS A 244 -33.79 13.63 12.93
CA LYS A 244 -32.52 13.20 13.54
C LYS A 244 -31.54 12.61 12.51
N LEU A 245 -31.50 13.21 11.32
CA LEU A 245 -30.64 12.80 10.23
C LEU A 245 -29.25 13.42 10.40
N LEU A 246 -28.23 12.64 10.06
CA LEU A 246 -26.85 13.12 10.01
C LEU A 246 -26.66 13.99 8.78
N VAL A 247 -26.01 15.14 8.95
CA VAL A 247 -25.65 16.05 7.85
C VAL A 247 -24.14 16.07 7.65
N TRP A 248 -23.71 16.11 6.39
CA TRP A 248 -22.33 16.27 6.00
C TRP A 248 -21.99 17.74 5.78
N VAL A 249 -20.89 18.20 6.36
CA VAL A 249 -20.37 19.55 6.23
C VAL A 249 -18.92 19.48 5.76
N ASN A 250 -18.60 20.16 4.67
CA ASN A 250 -17.22 20.30 4.19
C ASN A 250 -16.68 21.67 4.57
N ILE A 251 -15.55 21.69 5.30
CA ILE A 251 -14.92 22.95 5.76
C ILE A 251 -13.76 23.41 4.87
N GLY A 252 -13.48 22.73 3.74
CA GLY A 252 -12.39 23.05 2.84
C GLY A 252 -10.99 22.86 3.47
N PHE A 253 -10.00 23.57 2.91
CA PHE A 253 -8.59 23.57 3.35
C PHE A 253 -8.06 24.94 3.78
N GLU A 254 -8.88 26.00 3.79
CA GLU A 254 -8.45 27.33 4.21
C GLU A 254 -8.26 27.38 5.74
N ALA A 255 -7.04 27.08 6.18
CA ALA A 255 -6.53 27.23 7.54
C ALA A 255 -7.40 26.59 8.65
N VAL A 256 -7.30 25.26 8.77
CA VAL A 256 -7.92 24.49 9.85
C VAL A 256 -7.15 24.66 11.15
N SER A 257 -7.37 25.76 11.87
CA SER A 257 -7.25 25.72 13.33
C SER A 257 -8.59 25.25 13.89
N PHE A 258 -8.61 23.99 14.33
CA PHE A 258 -9.72 23.45 15.12
C PHE A 258 -9.64 24.07 16.52
N THR A 259 -10.16 25.29 16.68
CA THR A 259 -10.50 25.76 18.02
C THR A 259 -11.84 25.14 18.38
N SER A 260 -11.90 24.40 19.49
CA SER A 260 -13.14 23.83 20.05
C SER A 260 -14.25 24.86 20.24
N ASP A 261 -13.88 26.14 20.17
CA ASP A 261 -14.64 27.31 20.54
C ASP A 261 -15.56 27.78 19.39
N LYS A 262 -15.32 27.33 18.15
CA LYS A 262 -16.27 27.49 17.04
C LYS A 262 -17.21 26.28 17.01
N ALA A 263 -18.20 26.32 17.89
CA ALA A 263 -19.07 25.18 18.19
C ALA A 263 -20.14 24.85 17.14
N LEU A 264 -20.21 25.55 16.00
CA LEU A 264 -21.32 25.41 15.05
C LEU A 264 -20.89 25.60 13.60
N TYR A 265 -21.24 24.65 12.73
CA TYR A 265 -21.02 24.72 11.29
C TYR A 265 -22.32 24.90 10.51
N CYS A 266 -22.23 25.45 9.30
CA CYS A 266 -23.36 25.68 8.40
C CYS A 266 -23.99 24.34 7.97
N CYS A 267 -25.23 24.11 8.35
CA CYS A 267 -26.01 22.97 7.87
C CYS A 267 -26.34 23.17 6.37
N PRO A 268 -26.12 22.18 5.49
CA PRO A 268 -26.43 22.32 4.07
C PRO A 268 -27.93 22.49 3.80
N ASP A 269 -28.79 21.91 4.66
CA ASP A 269 -30.23 21.90 4.46
C ASP A 269 -30.90 23.22 4.84
N CYS A 270 -30.58 23.78 6.01
CA CYS A 270 -31.16 25.05 6.47
C CYS A 270 -30.25 26.27 6.27
N ARG A 271 -28.98 26.06 5.88
CA ARG A 271 -27.96 27.10 5.65
C ARG A 271 -27.60 27.93 6.89
N GLU A 272 -27.99 27.48 8.08
CA GLU A 272 -27.66 28.13 9.34
C GLU A 272 -26.52 27.40 10.06
N SER A 273 -25.68 28.15 10.79
CA SER A 273 -24.61 27.62 11.63
C SER A 273 -25.17 26.92 12.87
N THR A 274 -25.57 25.66 12.70
CA THR A 274 -26.39 24.91 13.67
C THR A 274 -25.90 23.48 13.88
N VAL A 275 -24.90 23.04 13.13
CA VAL A 275 -24.30 21.70 13.30
C VAL A 275 -23.24 21.79 14.38
N GLY A 276 -23.57 21.41 15.62
CA GLY A 276 -22.65 21.48 16.76
C GLY A 276 -22.24 20.14 17.36
N SER A 277 -23.07 19.12 17.18
CA SER A 277 -22.75 17.76 17.63
C SER A 277 -22.06 17.01 16.50
N ILE A 278 -20.74 17.18 16.38
CA ILE A 278 -19.92 16.42 15.43
C ILE A 278 -19.76 15.00 15.96
N VAL A 279 -20.29 14.04 15.22
CA VAL A 279 -20.23 12.61 15.55
C VAL A 279 -19.01 11.98 14.92
N LYS A 280 -18.65 12.43 13.72
CA LYS A 280 -17.57 11.84 12.94
C LYS A 280 -16.84 12.92 12.16
N ALA A 281 -15.52 12.87 12.18
CA ALA A 281 -14.67 13.60 11.25
C ALA A 281 -13.96 12.58 10.36
N ILE A 282 -14.03 12.76 9.05
CA ILE A 282 -13.30 11.93 8.10
C ILE A 282 -12.27 12.80 7.39
N GLN A 283 -11.01 12.48 7.60
CA GLN A 283 -9.90 12.97 6.79
C GLN A 283 -9.49 11.86 5.82
N HIS A 284 -9.58 12.12 4.52
CA HIS A 284 -9.13 11.17 3.50
C HIS A 284 -7.61 11.20 3.27
N ALA A 285 -6.88 11.92 4.12
CA ALA A 285 -5.44 12.13 4.07
C ALA A 285 -4.83 12.01 5.45
N THR A 286 -3.78 11.20 5.58
CA THR A 286 -3.10 11.01 6.87
C THR A 286 -2.09 12.12 7.15
N SER A 287 -1.53 12.72 6.10
CA SER A 287 -0.70 13.92 6.18
C SER A 287 -0.73 14.72 4.87
N LEU A 288 -0.13 15.92 4.89
CA LEU A 288 0.07 16.71 3.69
C LEU A 288 1.02 15.99 2.71
N GLU A 289 2.01 15.26 3.23
CA GLU A 289 2.94 14.45 2.46
C GLU A 289 2.24 13.29 1.76
N ASP A 290 1.31 12.60 2.43
CA ASP A 290 0.49 11.54 1.83
C ASP A 290 -0.41 12.07 0.70
N LEU A 291 -0.95 13.30 0.82
CA LEU A 291 -1.64 13.96 -0.29
C LEU A 291 -0.71 14.30 -1.44
N ARG A 292 0.49 14.81 -1.13
CA ARG A 292 1.49 15.17 -2.14
C ARG A 292 1.94 13.94 -2.91
N GLU A 293 2.25 12.85 -2.20
CA GLU A 293 2.67 11.57 -2.78
C GLU A 293 1.56 10.97 -3.66
N ARG A 294 0.31 10.94 -3.19
CA ARG A 294 -0.82 10.45 -4.01
C ARG A 294 -1.04 11.31 -5.26
N SER A 295 -0.82 12.61 -5.17
CA SER A 295 -0.93 13.53 -6.31
C SER A 295 0.22 13.33 -7.30
N GLU A 296 1.46 13.20 -6.82
CA GLU A 296 2.64 12.90 -7.64
C GLU A 296 2.48 11.54 -8.34
N ASN A 297 2.04 10.51 -7.62
CA ASN A 297 1.80 9.17 -8.20
C ASN A 297 0.67 9.20 -9.24
N ALA A 298 -0.40 9.95 -9.00
CA ALA A 298 -1.48 10.11 -9.98
C ALA A 298 -0.99 10.83 -11.25
N MET A 299 -0.23 11.92 -11.10
CA MET A 299 0.34 12.64 -12.25
C MET A 299 1.37 11.82 -13.03
N ASN A 300 2.15 11.00 -12.33
CA ASN A 300 3.14 10.09 -12.93
C ASN A 300 2.53 8.80 -13.46
N SER A 301 1.20 8.65 -13.44
CA SER A 301 0.53 7.50 -14.03
C SER A 301 0.81 7.41 -15.53
N VAL A 302 0.88 6.17 -16.02
CA VAL A 302 1.13 5.88 -17.43
C VAL A 302 0.01 6.46 -18.30
N GLU A 303 -1.21 6.46 -17.81
CA GLU A 303 -2.39 7.01 -18.48
C GLU A 303 -2.27 8.52 -18.70
N ILE A 304 -1.90 9.28 -17.67
CA ILE A 304 -1.69 10.74 -17.78
C ILE A 304 -0.48 11.03 -18.67
N THR A 305 0.61 10.29 -18.51
CA THR A 305 1.80 10.43 -19.37
C THR A 305 1.47 10.19 -20.85
N ASN A 306 0.68 9.15 -21.14
CA ASN A 306 0.20 8.84 -22.49
C ASN A 306 -0.75 9.91 -23.04
N LEU A 307 -1.55 10.54 -22.17
CA LEU A 307 -2.43 11.64 -22.56
C LEU A 307 -1.62 12.90 -22.89
N VAL A 308 -0.66 13.26 -22.04
CA VAL A 308 0.23 14.42 -22.23
C VAL A 308 1.03 14.27 -23.52
N THR A 309 1.61 13.10 -23.78
CA THR A 309 2.34 12.82 -25.02
C THR A 309 1.44 12.89 -26.26
N LYS A 310 0.19 12.42 -26.17
CA LYS A 310 -0.80 12.62 -27.25
C LYS A 310 -1.10 14.09 -27.49
N LEU A 311 -1.29 14.88 -26.44
CA LEU A 311 -1.56 16.32 -26.56
C LEU A 311 -0.37 17.08 -27.16
N GLN A 312 0.86 16.73 -26.76
CA GLN A 312 2.09 17.27 -27.33
C GLN A 312 2.23 16.97 -28.82
N LYS A 313 1.74 15.81 -29.30
CA LYS A 313 1.71 15.47 -30.73
C LYS A 313 0.83 16.43 -31.55
N TYR A 314 -0.16 17.05 -30.92
CA TYR A 314 -1.02 18.07 -31.53
C TYR A 314 -0.55 19.50 -31.24
N GLU A 315 0.68 19.67 -30.74
CA GLU A 315 1.26 20.97 -30.35
C GLU A 315 0.43 21.71 -29.29
N ILE A 316 -0.35 20.97 -28.48
CA ILE A 316 -1.08 21.50 -27.34
C ILE A 316 -0.15 21.45 -26.13
N THR A 317 0.28 22.62 -25.67
CA THR A 317 1.07 22.77 -24.45
C THR A 317 0.17 22.65 -23.22
N VAL A 318 0.45 21.67 -22.36
CA VAL A 318 -0.24 21.40 -21.09
C VAL A 318 0.50 22.06 -19.94
#